data_AF-A0A5M9EJX0-F1
#
_entry.id   AF-A0A5M9EJX0-F1
#
_cell.length_a   1.000
_cell.length_b   1.000
_cell.length_c   1.000
_cell.angle_alpha   90.00
_cell.angle_beta   90.00
_cell.angle_gamma   90.00
#
_symmetry.space_group_name_H-M   'P 1'
#
loop_
_entity.id
_entity.type
_entity.pdbx_description
1 polymer ?
#
loop_
_entity_poly.entity_id
_entity_poly.type
_entity_poly.pdbx_seq_one_letter_code
_entity_poly.pdbx_strand_id
1 'polypeptide(L)' 'MVDKKRLPENMLKVKIVGKTNEGVGTSRQFYVKPGTTVNELTQLAQLMLQLGAEVAIETITTVDTKAHAFSPATTSN' A
#
# COMPACT_ATOMS: atom_id res chain seq x y z
N MET A 1 -8.30 20.26 -15.63
CA MET A 1 -8.68 18.93 -15.11
C MET A 1 -7.38 18.16 -14.95
N VAL A 2 -7.04 17.69 -13.74
CA VAL A 2 -5.83 16.87 -13.57
C VAL A 2 -6.13 15.50 -14.17
N ASP A 3 -5.44 15.14 -15.25
CA ASP A 3 -5.49 13.78 -15.80
C ASP A 3 -5.18 12.80 -14.67
N LYS A 4 -6.21 12.09 -14.22
CA LYS A 4 -6.01 10.98 -13.29
C LYS A 4 -5.28 9.90 -14.09
N LYS A 5 -3.95 9.90 -14.03
CA LYS A 5 -3.13 8.77 -14.50
C LYS A 5 -3.73 7.51 -13.90
N ARG A 6 -4.37 6.69 -14.75
CA ARG A 6 -4.86 5.38 -14.35
C ARG A 6 -3.66 4.56 -13.90
N LEU A 7 -3.75 4.01 -12.70
CA LEU A 7 -2.79 3.03 -12.24
C LEU A 7 -2.86 1.81 -13.18
N PRO A 8 -1.72 1.20 -13.53
CA PRO A 8 -1.69 -0.04 -14.30
C PRO A 8 -2.61 -1.09 -13.66
N GLU A 9 -3.36 -1.82 -14.48
CA GLU A 9 -4.50 -2.68 -14.07
C GLU A 9 -4.14 -3.80 -13.08
N ASN A 10 -2.85 -4.04 -12.83
CA ASN A 10 -2.37 -5.15 -12.00
C ASN A 10 -1.47 -4.73 -10.83
N MET A 11 -1.39 -3.45 -10.48
CA MET A 11 -0.59 -3.06 -9.31
C MET A 11 -1.18 -3.61 -8.01
N LEU A 12 -0.33 -4.20 -7.19
CA LEU A 12 -0.70 -4.68 -5.86
C LEU A 12 -0.58 -3.53 -4.87
N LYS A 13 -1.60 -3.34 -4.03
CA LYS A 13 -1.57 -2.31 -3.00
C LYS A 13 -0.92 -2.88 -1.74
N VAL A 14 0.00 -2.16 -1.14
CA VAL A 14 0.66 -2.53 0.12
C VAL A 14 0.44 -1.42 1.13
N LYS A 15 0.17 -1.78 2.38
CA LYS A 15 0.10 -0.88 3.51
C LYS A 15 1.25 -1.19 4.47
N ILE A 16 2.02 -0.18 4.81
CA ILE A 16 3.07 -0.23 5.84
C ILE A 16 2.57 0.59 7.03
N VAL A 17 2.42 -0.07 8.17
CA VAL A 17 2.03 0.52 9.45
C VAL A 17 3.28 0.70 10.30
N GLY A 18 3.47 1.91 10.80
CA GLY A 18 4.63 2.26 11.62
C GLY A 18 4.29 3.29 12.68
N LYS A 19 5.34 3.87 13.27
CA LYS A 19 5.25 4.98 14.21
C LYS A 19 6.29 6.04 13.85
N THR A 20 5.90 7.30 14.00
CA THR A 20 6.83 8.43 13.96
C THR A 20 7.59 8.60 15.27
N ASN A 21 8.60 9.48 15.27
CA ASN A 21 9.33 9.90 16.47
C ASN A 21 8.43 10.46 17.59
N GLU A 22 7.25 10.98 17.24
CA GLU A 22 6.28 11.54 18.20
C GLU A 22 5.35 10.47 18.78
N GLY A 23 5.58 9.19 18.47
CA GLY A 23 4.73 8.08 18.89
C GLY A 23 3.41 7.97 18.11
N VAL A 24 3.19 8.83 17.12
CA VAL A 24 1.99 8.81 16.27
C VAL A 24 2.06 7.63 15.30
N GLY A 25 1.02 6.79 15.32
CA GLY A 25 0.88 5.68 14.39
C GLY A 25 0.64 6.15 12.95
N THR A 26 1.31 5.52 11.99
CA THR A 26 1.24 5.86 10.57
C THR A 26 0.69 4.69 9.76
N SER A 27 0.12 5.02 8.60
CA SER A 27 -0.38 4.02 7.65
C SER A 27 -0.10 4.51 6.24
N ARG A 28 1.04 4.09 5.67
CA ARG A 28 1.43 4.48 4.32
C ARG A 28 1.02 3.43 3.31
N GLN A 29 0.52 3.87 2.17
CA GLN A 29 0.04 2.99 1.11
C GLN A 29 0.90 3.15 -0.13
N PHE A 30 1.30 2.04 -0.71
CA PHE A 30 2.14 1.96 -1.90
C PHE A 30 1.46 1.07 -2.94
N TYR A 31 1.65 1.40 -4.21
CA TYR A 31 1.30 0.53 -5.32
C TYR A 31 2.58 -0.10 -5.87
N VAL A 32 2.69 -1.42 -5.78
CA VAL A 32 3.85 -2.19 -6.22
C VAL A 32 3.50 -3.04 -7.44
N LYS A 33 4.52 -3.44 -8.19
CA LYS A 33 4.34 -4.31 -9.37
C LYS A 33 3.86 -5.71 -8.94
N PRO A 34 3.12 -6.43 -9.80
CA PRO A 34 2.93 -7.87 -9.64
C PRO A 34 4.27 -8.59 -9.43
N GLY A 35 4.29 -9.59 -8.55
CA GLY A 35 5.49 -10.37 -8.27
C GLY A 35 6.51 -9.68 -7.35
N THR A 36 6.18 -8.50 -6.81
CA THR A 36 6.98 -7.91 -5.72
C THR A 36 7.07 -8.87 -4.55
N THR A 37 8.31 -9.16 -4.15
CA THR A 37 8.65 -10.14 -3.12
C THR A 37 8.57 -9.54 -1.72
N VAL A 38 8.46 -10.39 -0.70
CA VAL A 38 8.53 -9.97 0.70
C VAL A 38 9.83 -9.22 0.99
N ASN A 39 10.96 -9.65 0.41
CA ASN A 39 12.24 -9.00 0.62
C ASN A 39 12.28 -7.55 0.07
N GLU A 40 11.73 -7.32 -1.13
CA GLU A 40 11.60 -5.96 -1.69
C GLU A 40 10.72 -5.06 -0.80
N LEU A 41 9.65 -5.61 -0.21
CA LEU A 41 8.80 -4.86 0.74
C LEU A 41 9.53 -4.56 2.05
N THR A 42 10.33 -5.49 2.56
CA THR A 42 11.18 -5.28 3.73
C THR A 42 12.22 -4.19 3.46
N GLN A 43 12.84 -4.17 2.28
CA GLN A 43 13.79 -3.13 1.88
C GLN A 43 13.13 -1.75 1.80
N LEU A 44 11.89 -1.67 1.28
CA LEU A 44 11.11 -0.43 1.30
C LEU A 44 10.86 0.06 2.73
N ALA A 45 10.49 -0.84 3.64
CA ALA A 45 10.28 -0.51 5.04
C ALA A 45 11.57 -0.06 5.74
N GLN A 46 12.71 -0.68 5.43
CA GLN A 46 14.03 -0.26 5.90
C GLN A 46 14.41 1.13 5.38
N LEU A 47 14.14 1.42 4.10
CA LEU A 47 14.37 2.75 3.53
C LEU A 47 13.53 3.81 4.27
N MET A 48 12.27 3.50 4.61
CA MET A 48 11.43 4.41 5.39
C MET A 48 12.02 4.74 6.76
N LEU A 49 12.63 3.75 7.43
CA LEU A 49 13.35 3.96 8.69
C LEU A 49 14.59 4.85 8.49
N GLN A 50 15.39 4.59 7.45
CA GLN A 50 16.59 5.35 7.14
C GLN A 50 16.31 6.82 6.78
N LEU A 51 15.17 7.08 6.12
CA LEU A 51 14.71 8.43 5.79
C LEU A 51 14.08 9.15 6.99
N GLY A 52 13.95 8.50 8.15
CA GLY A 52 13.28 9.06 9.33
C GLY A 52 11.77 9.26 9.15
N ALA A 53 11.18 8.65 8.11
CA ALA A 53 9.74 8.72 7.87
C ALA A 53 8.96 7.91 8.92
N GLU A 54 9.58 6.86 9.45
CA GLU A 54 9.13 6.04 10.57
C GLU A 54 10.33 5.75 11.48
N VAL A 55 10.09 5.46 12.76
CA VAL A 55 11.12 4.95 13.69
C VAL A 55 10.93 3.50 14.08
N ALA A 56 9.73 2.97 13.85
CA ALA A 56 9.44 1.55 13.97
C ALA A 56 8.42 1.16 12.91
N ILE A 57 8.57 -0.05 12.37
CA ILE A 57 7.60 -0.68 11.48
C ILE A 57 6.91 -1.78 12.26
N GLU A 58 5.58 -1.70 12.35
CA GLU A 58 4.77 -2.66 13.10
C GLU A 58 4.26 -3.77 12.19
N THR A 59 3.82 -3.43 10.98
CA THR A 59 3.23 -4.41 10.07
C THR A 59 3.32 -3.98 8.62
N ILE A 60 3.51 -4.95 7.73
CA ILE A 60 3.42 -4.78 6.29
C ILE A 60 2.31 -5.70 5.81
N THR A 61 1.26 -5.15 5.19
CA THR A 61 0.12 -5.93 4.67
C THR A 61 -0.09 -5.66 3.19
N THR A 62 -0.25 -6.73 2.42
CA THR A 62 -0.72 -6.66 1.04
C THR A 62 -2.23 -6.53 1.03
N VAL A 63 -2.75 -5.46 0.44
CA VAL A 63 -4.18 -5.24 0.22
C VAL A 63 -4.50 -5.80 -1.15
N ASP A 64 -5.15 -6.97 -1.18
CA ASP A 64 -5.72 -7.50 -2.41
C ASP A 64 -6.87 -6.60 -2.86
N THR A 65 -6.65 -5.86 -3.94
CA THR A 65 -7.65 -4.96 -4.53
C THR A 65 -8.73 -5.70 -5.32
N LYS A 66 -8.57 -7.01 -5.56
CA LYS A 66 -9.57 -7.83 -6.26
C LYS A 66 -10.73 -8.27 -5.36
N ALA A 67 -10.50 -8.38 -4.04
CA ALA A 67 -11.53 -8.77 -3.08
C ALA A 67 -12.64 -7.71 -2.87
N HIS A 68 -12.41 -6.47 -3.32
CA HIS A 68 -13.36 -5.36 -3.21
C HIS A 68 -13.70 -4.75 -4.58
N ALA A 69 -13.67 -5.53 -5.65
CA ALA A 69 -14.36 -5.14 -6.86
C ALA A 69 -15.85 -5.05 -6.50
N PHE A 70 -16.36 -3.82 -6.40
CA PHE A 70 -17.79 -3.56 -6.23
C PHE A 70 -18.48 -4.19 -7.44
N SER A 71 -19.04 -5.38 -7.28
CA SER A 71 -19.90 -5.97 -8.30
C SER A 71 -21.13 -5.08 -8.33
N PRO A 72 -21.39 -4.35 -9.43
CA PRO A 72 -22.66 -3.67 -9.56
C PRO A 72 -23.68 -4.80 -9.71
N ALA A 73 -24.33 -5.15 -8.60
CA ALA A 73 -25.45 -6.06 -8.64
C ALA A 73 -26.41 -5.52 -9.70
N THR A 74 -26.60 -6.35 -10.72
CA THR A 74 -27.44 -6.15 -11.88
C THR A 74 -28.76 -5.56 -11.44
N THR A 75 -29.04 -4.30 -11.77
CA THR A 75 -30.41 -3.79 -11.72
C THR A 75 -31.13 -4.44 -12.89
N SER A 76 -31.81 -5.56 -12.63
CA SER A 76 -32.81 -6.08 -13.57
C SER A 76 -34.10 -5.32 -13.31
N ASN A 77 -34.65 -4.76 -14.38
CA ASN A 77 -35.95 -4.08 -14.44
C ASN A 77 -37.11 -4.93 -13.92
#